data_AF-A0A9E4RGN8-F1
#
_entry.id   AF-A0A9E4RGN8-F1
#
_cell.length_a   1.000
_cell.length_b   1.000
_cell.length_c   1.000
_cell.angle_alpha   90.00
_cell.angle_beta   90.00
_cell.angle_gamma   90.00
#
_symmetry.space_group_name_H-M   'P 1'
#
loop_
_entity.id
_entity.type
_entity.pdbx_description
1 polymer ?
#
loop_
_entity_poly.entity_id
_entity_poly.type
_entity_poly.pdbx_seq_one_letter_code
_entity_poly.pdbx_strand_id
1 'polypeptide(L)'
;MPRYISELTLSTKAIDGMIKNPQDRGEAVRPLFEALGGSLVEYYFAVGQGKVIVIYELPDADSIQALSLRVIAGGTTTDFSTTRIITSAEAVEGIKMAGDIDYRPPTS
;
A
#
# COMPACT_ATOMS: atom_id res chain seq x y z
N MET A 1 7.97 10.12 8.03
CA MET A 1 8.16 9.64 6.64
C MET A 1 6.79 9.57 5.97
N PRO A 2 6.66 9.77 4.64
CA PRO A 2 5.37 9.58 3.97
C PRO A 2 4.81 8.17 4.20
N ARG A 3 3.50 8.08 4.42
CA ARG A 3 2.79 6.82 4.65
C ARG A 3 1.99 6.43 3.43
N TYR A 4 1.96 5.14 3.15
CA TYR A 4 1.27 4.57 2.01
C TYR A 4 0.40 3.40 2.45
N ILE A 5 -0.69 3.22 1.72
CA ILE A 5 -1.50 2.01 1.75
C ILE A 5 -1.35 1.32 0.40
N SER A 6 -1.05 0.03 0.40
CA SER A 6 -1.16 -0.82 -0.79
C SER A 6 -2.27 -1.83 -0.61
N GLU A 7 -3.08 -1.98 -1.66
CA GLU A 7 -4.07 -3.05 -1.76
C GLU A 7 -3.64 -4.03 -2.84
N LEU A 8 -3.68 -5.32 -2.51
CA LEU A 8 -3.24 -6.39 -3.39
C LEU A 8 -4.29 -7.49 -3.45
N THR A 9 -4.56 -8.00 -4.64
CA THR A 9 -5.33 -9.24 -4.81
C THR A 9 -4.36 -10.39 -5.01
N LEU A 10 -4.43 -11.41 -4.16
CA LEU A 10 -3.53 -12.56 -4.21
C LEU A 10 -3.86 -13.48 -5.38
N SER A 11 -2.84 -14.01 -6.04
CA SER A 11 -3.02 -15.05 -7.05
C SER A 11 -3.38 -16.39 -6.40
N THR A 12 -4.07 -17.26 -7.15
CA THR A 12 -4.39 -18.62 -6.70
C THR A 12 -3.13 -19.41 -6.33
N LYS A 13 -2.03 -19.23 -7.08
CA LYS A 13 -0.72 -19.81 -6.80
C LYS A 13 -0.15 -19.31 -5.47
N ALA A 14 -0.28 -18.01 -5.16
CA ALA A 14 0.16 -17.47 -3.89
C ALA A 14 -0.63 -18.05 -2.71
N ILE A 15 -1.96 -18.16 -2.86
CA ILE A 15 -2.83 -18.77 -1.84
C ILE A 15 -2.45 -20.23 -1.59
N ASP A 16 -2.33 -21.04 -2.65
CA ASP A 16 -1.89 -22.44 -2.54
C ASP A 16 -0.50 -22.56 -1.87
N GLY A 17 0.44 -21.69 -2.23
CA GLY A 17 1.75 -21.62 -1.59
C GLY A 17 1.70 -21.29 -0.09
N MET A 18 0.83 -20.36 0.31
CA MET A 18 0.63 -20.02 1.73
C MET A 18 -0.01 -21.16 2.52
N ILE A 19 -0.95 -21.90 1.91
CA ILE A 19 -1.56 -23.08 2.54
C ILE A 19 -0.51 -24.17 2.76
N LYS A 20 0.36 -24.41 1.77
CA LYS A 20 1.42 -25.42 1.83
C LYS A 20 2.53 -25.07 2.81
N ASN A 21 2.81 -23.78 3.00
CA ASN A 21 3.84 -23.30 3.91
C ASN A 21 3.33 -22.08 4.70
N PRO A 22 2.57 -22.31 5.78
CA PRO A 22 2.00 -21.24 6.58
C PRO A 22 3.11 -20.50 7.34
N GLN A 23 3.14 -19.18 7.19
CA GLN A 23 4.06 -18.29 7.88
C GLN A 23 3.40 -16.95 8.12
N ASP A 24 3.91 -16.19 9.10
CA ASP A 24 3.56 -14.79 9.24
C ASP A 24 4.08 -14.02 8.02
N ARG A 25 3.15 -13.58 7.17
CA ARG A 25 3.49 -12.88 5.92
C ARG A 25 3.95 -11.45 6.18
N GLY A 26 3.50 -10.81 7.25
CA GLY A 26 3.95 -9.47 7.63
C GLY A 26 5.43 -9.49 8.01
N GLU A 27 5.81 -10.41 8.91
CA GLU A 27 7.21 -10.59 9.30
C GLU A 27 8.09 -11.02 8.10
N ALA A 28 7.59 -11.92 7.25
CA ALA A 28 8.33 -12.37 6.08
C ALA A 28 8.66 -11.26 5.06
N VAL A 29 7.84 -10.20 4.99
CA VAL A 29 8.06 -9.08 4.05
C VAL A 29 8.70 -7.86 4.70
N ARG A 30 8.83 -7.80 6.03
CA ARG A 30 9.43 -6.67 6.75
C ARG A 30 10.80 -6.24 6.20
N PRO A 31 11.75 -7.15 5.89
CA PRO A 31 13.05 -6.77 5.34
C PRO A 31 12.99 -6.06 3.99
N LEU A 32 11.91 -6.26 3.21
CA LEU A 32 11.73 -5.59 1.92
C LEU A 32 11.57 -4.07 2.09
N PHE A 33 10.85 -3.65 3.13
CA PHE A 33 10.65 -2.23 3.44
C PHE A 33 11.91 -1.60 4.03
N GLU A 34 12.60 -2.32 4.92
CA GLU A 34 13.86 -1.87 5.54
C GLU A 34 14.97 -1.68 4.50
N ALA A 35 15.06 -2.56 3.50
CA ALA A 35 16.02 -2.44 2.40
C ALA A 35 15.82 -1.18 1.54
N LEU A 36 14.61 -0.61 1.56
CA LEU A 36 14.26 0.65 0.89
C LEU A 36 14.30 1.86 1.84
N GLY A 37 14.88 1.70 3.03
CA GLY A 37 15.00 2.77 4.03
C GLY A 37 13.69 3.14 4.71
N GLY A 38 12.68 2.26 4.66
CA GLY A 38 11.38 2.47 5.27
C GLY A 38 11.00 1.41 6.30
N SER A 39 9.70 1.30 6.59
CA SER A 39 9.20 0.36 7.58
C SER A 39 7.79 -0.13 7.27
N LEU A 40 7.52 -1.39 7.65
CA LEU A 40 6.17 -1.93 7.68
C LEU A 40 5.44 -1.42 8.93
N VAL A 41 4.29 -0.78 8.74
CA VAL A 41 3.42 -0.31 9.83
C VAL A 41 2.45 -1.44 10.19
N GLU A 42 1.65 -1.91 9.24
CA GLU A 42 0.63 -2.94 9.45
C GLU A 42 0.43 -3.80 8.20
N TYR A 43 0.05 -5.06 8.39
CA TYR A 43 -0.23 -6.01 7.32
C TYR A 43 -1.52 -6.79 7.63
N TYR A 44 -2.53 -6.63 6.78
CA TYR A 44 -3.84 -7.25 6.97
C TYR A 44 -4.21 -8.18 5.83
N PHE A 45 -4.95 -9.24 6.17
CA PHE A 45 -5.71 -10.04 5.21
C PHE A 45 -7.18 -9.67 5.31
N ALA A 46 -7.79 -9.30 4.18
CA ALA A 46 -9.23 -9.12 4.11
C ALA A 46 -9.91 -10.50 4.06
N VAL A 47 -10.55 -10.87 5.17
CA VAL A 47 -11.15 -12.20 5.35
C VAL A 47 -12.16 -12.50 4.24
N GLY A 48 -11.98 -13.64 3.59
CA GLY A 48 -12.87 -14.13 2.52
C GLY A 48 -12.71 -13.46 1.15
N GLN A 49 -11.83 -12.46 1.00
CA GLN A 49 -11.71 -11.69 -0.25
C GLN A 49 -10.45 -12.04 -1.07
N GLY A 50 -9.51 -12.80 -0.51
CA GLY A 50 -8.22 -13.04 -1.16
C GLY A 50 -7.40 -11.76 -1.35
N LYS A 51 -7.67 -10.73 -0.53
CA LYS A 51 -7.00 -9.44 -0.58
C LYS A 51 -6.10 -9.20 0.62
N VAL A 52 -5.05 -8.44 0.38
CA VAL A 52 -4.11 -7.96 1.39
C VAL A 52 -4.14 -6.44 1.39
N ILE A 53 -4.11 -5.86 2.58
CA ILE A 53 -3.97 -4.41 2.80
C ILE A 53 -2.70 -4.20 3.61
N VAL A 54 -1.76 -3.42 3.09
CA VAL A 54 -0.48 -3.16 3.75
C VAL A 54 -0.32 -1.67 3.96
N ILE A 55 0.03 -1.28 5.18
CA ILE A 55 0.38 0.10 5.52
C ILE A 55 1.88 0.14 5.82
N TYR A 56 2.58 1.07 5.20
CA TYR A 56 4.03 1.19 5.36
C TYR A 56 4.50 2.63 5.14
N GLU A 57 5.74 2.89 5.50
CA GLU A 57 6.43 4.15 5.27
C GLU A 57 7.59 3.93 4.31
N LEU A 58 7.76 4.82 3.32
CA LEU A 58 8.90 4.84 2.41
C LEU A 58 9.35 6.30 2.19
N PRO A 59 10.65 6.54 1.92
CA PRO A 59 11.21 7.88 1.91
C PRO A 59 10.78 8.72 0.71
N ASP A 60 10.55 8.11 -0.46
CA ASP A 60 10.31 8.82 -1.72
C ASP A 60 9.55 7.97 -2.76
N ALA A 61 9.25 8.60 -3.91
CA ALA A 61 8.51 8.00 -5.01
C ALA A 61 9.25 6.83 -5.68
N ASP A 62 10.58 6.92 -5.81
CA ASP A 62 11.40 5.89 -6.45
C ASP A 62 11.41 4.61 -5.62
N SER A 63 11.45 4.73 -4.29
CA SER A 63 11.34 3.61 -3.36
C SER A 63 10.02 2.87 -3.51
N ILE A 64 8.91 3.59 -3.67
CA ILE A 64 7.58 2.99 -3.89
C ILE A 64 7.52 2.32 -5.26
N GLN A 65 8.06 2.96 -6.29
CA GLN A 65 8.12 2.41 -7.64
C GLN A 65 8.91 1.09 -7.63
N ALA A 66 10.06 1.06 -6.96
CA ALA A 66 10.89 -0.14 -6.82
C ALA A 66 10.14 -1.26 -6.07
N LEU A 67 9.50 -0.95 -4.94
CA LEU A 67 8.67 -1.89 -4.18
C LEU A 67 7.55 -2.47 -5.06
N SER A 68 6.79 -1.59 -5.71
CA SER A 68 5.62 -1.95 -6.52
C SER A 68 6.02 -2.91 -7.65
N LEU A 69 7.06 -2.56 -8.41
CA LEU A 69 7.57 -3.41 -9.49
C LEU A 69 8.08 -4.76 -8.98
N ARG A 70 8.77 -4.78 -7.82
CA ARG A 70 9.29 -6.03 -7.24
C ARG A 70 8.17 -6.98 -6.83
N VAL A 71 7.10 -6.43 -6.24
CA VAL A 71 5.92 -7.19 -5.83
C VAL A 71 5.17 -7.74 -7.05
N ILE A 72 4.89 -6.88 -8.04
CA ILE A 72 4.21 -7.27 -9.29
C ILE A 72 5.00 -8.37 -10.01
N ALA A 73 6.31 -8.16 -10.20
CA ALA A 73 7.19 -9.14 -10.84
C ALA A 73 7.30 -10.47 -10.07
N GLY A 74 6.99 -10.48 -8.77
CA GLY A 74 6.95 -11.68 -7.94
C GLY A 74 5.81 -12.64 -8.28
N GLY A 75 4.80 -12.20 -9.04
CA GLY A 75 3.67 -13.05 -9.48
C GLY A 75 2.75 -13.53 -8.35
N THR A 76 2.90 -12.96 -7.15
CA THR A 76 2.07 -13.29 -5.99
C THR A 76 0.71 -12.63 -6.03
N THR A 77 0.51 -11.66 -6.92
CA THR A 77 -0.68 -10.81 -6.97
C THR A 77 -1.20 -10.68 -8.39
N THR A 78 -2.51 -10.59 -8.55
CA THR A 78 -3.19 -10.34 -9.83
C THR A 78 -3.59 -8.88 -10.00
N ASP A 79 -3.64 -8.13 -8.91
CA ASP A 79 -3.93 -6.70 -8.88
C ASP A 79 -3.11 -6.03 -7.77
N PHE A 80 -2.70 -4.78 -8.01
CA PHE A 80 -1.86 -4.01 -7.08
C PHE A 80 -2.16 -2.52 -7.25
N SER A 81 -2.53 -1.86 -6.16
CA SER A 81 -2.64 -0.41 -6.09
C SER A 81 -1.89 0.13 -4.88
N THR A 82 -1.44 1.38 -4.97
CA THR A 82 -0.77 2.07 -3.87
C THR A 82 -1.20 3.53 -3.85
N THR A 83 -1.52 4.02 -2.65
CA THR A 83 -1.98 5.39 -2.44
C THR A 83 -1.21 6.00 -1.27
N ARG A 84 -0.76 7.25 -1.42
CA ARG A 84 -0.24 8.02 -0.28
C ARG A 84 -1.40 8.35 0.65
N ILE A 85 -1.23 8.07 1.93
CA ILE A 85 -2.19 8.43 2.97
C ILE A 85 -1.58 9.44 3.93
N ILE A 86 -2.45 10.24 4.54
CA ILE A 86 -2.10 11.23 5.55
C ILE A 86 -3.05 11.07 6.74
N THR A 87 -2.58 11.43 7.91
CA THR A 87 -3.40 11.48 9.12
C THR A 87 -4.44 12.61 9.03
N SER A 88 -5.45 12.56 9.89
CA SER A 88 -6.43 13.65 10.01
C SER A 88 -5.77 14.99 10.33
N ALA A 89 -4.70 15.00 11.13
CA ALA A 89 -3.95 16.20 11.48
C ALA A 89 -3.19 16.78 10.27
N GLU A 90 -2.54 15.94 9.48
CA GLU A 90 -1.83 16.36 8.26
C GLU A 90 -2.78 16.87 7.16
N ALA A 91 -4.02 16.38 7.13
CA ALA A 91 -5.03 16.83 6.18
C ALA A 91 -5.53 18.26 6.43
N VAL A 92 -5.35 18.82 7.64
CA VAL A 92 -5.94 20.11 8.04
C VAL A 92 -5.53 21.25 7.13
N GLU A 93 -4.27 21.32 6.72
CA GLU A 93 -3.79 22.41 5.85
C GLU A 93 -4.47 22.37 4.47
N GLY A 94 -4.54 21.18 3.85
CA GLY A 94 -5.24 21.00 2.59
C GLY A 94 -6.74 21.31 2.69
N ILE A 95 -7.38 20.95 3.81
CA ILE A 95 -8.79 21.28 4.07
C ILE A 95 -9.00 22.79 4.19
N LYS A 96 -8.10 23.51 4.87
CA LYS A 96 -8.17 24.97 4.97
C LYS A 96 -8.03 25.62 3.59
N MET A 97 -7.02 25.21 2.82
CA MET A 97 -6.80 25.72 1.46
C MET A 97 -8.01 25.48 0.56
N ALA A 98 -8.72 24.36 0.72
CA ALA A 98 -9.94 24.09 -0.04
C ALA A 98 -11.06 25.10 0.23
N GLY A 99 -11.10 25.70 1.42
CA GLY A 99 -12.04 26.79 1.75
C GLY A 99 -11.73 28.11 1.04
N ASP A 100 -10.52 28.26 0.50
CA ASP A 100 -10.07 29.48 -0.18
C ASP A 100 -10.18 29.40 -1.71
N ILE A 101 -10.66 28.27 -2.25
CA ILE A 101 -10.77 28.04 -3.71
C ILE A 101 -12.24 28.10 -4.13
N ASP A 102 -12.57 28.96 -5.11
CA ASP A 102 -13.89 28.96 -5.78
C ASP A 102 -13.87 28.00 -6.98
N TYR A 103 -14.37 26.78 -6.81
CA TYR A 103 -14.56 25.82 -7.91
C TYR A 103 -16.00 25.86 -8.42
N ARG A 104 -16.16 26.15 -9.72
CA ARG A 104 -17.44 26.07 -10.42
C ARG A 104 -17.43 24.87 -11.36
N PRO A 105 -18.30 23.87 -11.13
CA PRO A 105 -18.41 22.72 -12.02
C PRO A 105 -18.69 23.16 -13.47
N PRO A 106 -18.13 22.48 -14.49
CA PRO A 106 -18.47 22.74 -15.88
C PRO A 106 -19.97 22.56 -16.11
N THR A 107 -20.60 23.50 -16.83
CA THR A 107 -21.95 23.32 -17.37
C THR A 107 -21.87 22.63 -18.72
N SER A 108 -22.74 21.65 -18.95
CA SER A 108 -22.90 20.95 -20.23
C SER A 108 -23.32 21.88 -21.37
#